data_AF-A0A426QQJ7-F1
#
_entry.id   AF-A0A426QQJ7-F1
#
_cell.length_a   1.000
_cell.length_b   1.000
_cell.length_c   1.000
_cell.angle_alpha   90.00
_cell.angle_beta   90.00
_cell.angle_gamma   90.00
#
_symmetry.space_group_name_H-M   'P 1'
#
loop_
_entity.id
_entity.type
_entity.pdbx_description
1 polymer ?
#
loop_
_entity_poly.entity_id
_entity_poly.type
_entity_poly.pdbx_seq_one_letter_code
_entity_poly.pdbx_strand_id
1 'polypeptide(L)'
;MPYPPRATDGSTPAKAFLIAFVMAGLAGHINSVMLMAFGLPVSQMTGTASHLSEGMALADPMVMFTAVIILSGFIGGATLSGLMIGRRPFPESSRYAWALGLESLLLATAVIGVVLGQAIAALAAAAIACGLQNALVASYRGLLIRTTHVTGIATDLGVYLARLIRRRTWSWQGWLLLTLLGGYVTGGSVAVFAQGPLGTTNNLLIPTAATATIAVFDTLYQRQRRKAINH
;
A
#
# COMPACT_ATOMS: atom_id res chain seq x y z
N MET A 1 6.15 -19.85 -14.87
CA MET A 1 7.31 -19.03 -14.39
C MET A 1 7.85 -18.26 -15.57
N PRO A 2 8.16 -16.97 -15.41
CA PRO A 2 9.58 -16.62 -15.26
C PRO A 2 9.77 -15.48 -14.24
N TYR A 3 10.48 -15.76 -13.15
CA TYR A 3 11.20 -14.70 -12.45
C TYR A 3 12.58 -14.62 -13.10
N PRO A 4 13.00 -13.45 -13.63
CA PRO A 4 14.30 -13.32 -14.26
C PRO A 4 15.45 -13.58 -13.25
N PRO A 5 16.65 -13.94 -13.74
CA PRO A 5 17.79 -14.25 -12.89
C PRO A 5 18.23 -13.05 -12.04
N ARG A 6 18.81 -13.37 -10.88
CA ARG A 6 19.29 -12.49 -9.80
C ARG A 6 19.89 -11.17 -10.29
N ALA A 7 19.17 -10.07 -10.04
CA ALA A 7 19.81 -8.78 -9.82
C ALA A 7 20.35 -8.75 -8.39
N THR A 8 21.68 -8.77 -8.25
CA THR A 8 22.38 -8.51 -6.99
C THR A 8 22.31 -7.02 -6.68
N ASP A 9 21.14 -6.54 -6.28
CA ASP A 9 21.05 -5.31 -5.52
C ASP A 9 21.68 -5.57 -4.13
N GLY A 10 22.67 -4.76 -3.77
CA GLY A 10 23.44 -4.79 -2.53
C GLY A 10 22.64 -4.36 -1.29
N SER A 11 21.33 -4.09 -1.40
CA SER A 11 20.47 -3.93 -0.23
C SER A 11 20.41 -5.24 0.58
N THR A 12 20.76 -5.14 1.86
CA THR A 12 20.69 -6.28 2.77
C THR A 12 19.24 -6.79 2.86
N PRO A 13 19.00 -8.12 2.84
CA PRO A 13 17.66 -8.69 2.88
C PRO A 13 16.80 -8.11 4.03
N ALA A 14 17.41 -7.82 5.17
CA ALA A 14 16.72 -7.23 6.32
C ALA A 14 16.03 -5.89 6.02
N LYS A 15 16.64 -5.00 5.24
CA LYS A 15 16.04 -3.69 4.89
C LYS A 15 14.79 -3.86 4.03
N ALA A 16 14.84 -4.77 3.05
CA ALA A 16 13.70 -5.05 2.19
C ALA A 16 12.51 -5.62 2.97
N PHE A 17 12.78 -6.53 3.91
CA PHE A 17 11.77 -7.10 4.79
C PHE A 17 11.15 -6.07 5.72
N LEU A 18 11.96 -5.18 6.31
CA LEU A 18 11.47 -4.10 7.16
C LEU A 18 10.55 -3.15 6.38
N ILE A 19 10.98 -2.70 5.20
CA ILE A 19 10.16 -1.83 4.35
C ILE A 19 8.86 -2.54 3.94
N ALA A 20 8.94 -3.80 3.53
CA ALA A 20 7.77 -4.59 3.18
C ALA A 20 6.77 -4.69 4.35
N PHE A 21 7.25 -4.98 5.56
CA PHE A 21 6.42 -5.05 6.75
C PHE A 21 5.75 -3.72 7.07
N VAL A 22 6.53 -2.62 7.12
CA VAL A 22 6.03 -1.28 7.46
C VAL A 22 5.02 -0.81 6.41
N MET A 23 5.35 -0.89 5.13
CA MET A 23 4.46 -0.43 4.06
C MET A 23 3.18 -1.28 3.96
N ALA A 24 3.28 -2.60 4.15
CA ALA A 24 2.10 -3.46 4.22
C ALA A 24 1.23 -3.14 5.45
N GLY A 25 1.85 -2.88 6.60
CA GLY A 25 1.15 -2.46 7.81
C GLY A 25 0.40 -1.15 7.64
N LEU A 26 1.03 -0.13 7.06
CA LEU A 26 0.35 1.14 6.77
C LEU A 26 -0.85 0.93 5.83
N ALA A 27 -0.69 0.11 4.79
CA ALA A 27 -1.76 -0.18 3.87
C ALA A 27 -2.92 -0.95 4.53
N GLY A 28 -2.62 -1.94 5.38
CA GLY A 28 -3.60 -2.68 6.17
C GLY A 28 -4.34 -1.79 7.18
N HIS A 29 -3.62 -0.85 7.81
CA HIS A 29 -4.17 0.14 8.71
C HIS A 29 -5.19 1.04 7.98
N ILE A 30 -4.76 1.69 6.90
CA ILE A 30 -5.63 2.58 6.09
C ILE A 30 -6.88 1.82 5.64
N ASN A 31 -6.70 0.61 5.09
CA ASN A 31 -7.82 -0.17 4.57
C ASN A 31 -8.83 -0.55 5.64
N SER A 32 -8.36 -0.88 6.85
CA SER A 32 -9.22 -1.23 7.98
C SER A 32 -9.97 -0.02 8.52
N VAL A 33 -9.32 1.15 8.62
CA VAL A 33 -10.00 2.40 9.00
C VAL A 33 -11.11 2.74 8.02
N MET A 34 -10.84 2.68 6.72
CA MET A 34 -11.84 2.99 5.69
C MET A 34 -12.99 1.99 5.69
N LEU A 35 -12.70 0.70 5.88
CA LEU A 35 -13.71 -0.35 6.00
C LEU A 35 -14.63 -0.11 7.21
N MET A 36 -14.07 0.22 8.38
CA MET A 36 -14.88 0.50 9.58
C MET A 36 -15.71 1.78 9.44
N ALA A 37 -15.18 2.80 8.75
CA ALA A 37 -15.83 4.09 8.63
C ALA A 37 -16.91 4.14 7.55
N PHE A 38 -16.72 3.43 6.44
CA PHE A 38 -17.55 3.55 5.24
C PHE A 38 -18.08 2.21 4.71
N GLY A 39 -17.77 1.09 5.38
CA GLY A 39 -18.18 -0.24 4.94
C GLY A 39 -17.41 -0.77 3.72
N LEU A 40 -16.46 0.00 3.18
CA LEU A 40 -15.73 -0.35 1.96
C LEU A 40 -14.21 -0.19 2.13
N PRO A 41 -13.43 -1.23 1.79
CA PRO A 41 -11.98 -1.11 1.70
C PRO A 41 -11.58 -0.30 0.45
N VAL A 42 -10.54 0.53 0.57
CA VAL A 42 -10.03 1.37 -0.55
C VAL A 42 -8.87 0.73 -1.31
N SER A 43 -8.43 -0.46 -0.92
CA SER A 43 -7.31 -1.18 -1.55
C SER A 43 -7.66 -2.56 -2.13
N GLN A 44 -8.91 -3.01 -1.97
CA GLN A 44 -9.40 -4.33 -2.40
C GLN A 44 -10.20 -4.21 -3.71
N MET A 45 -9.50 -4.11 -4.84
CA MET A 45 -10.15 -3.83 -6.14
C MET A 45 -11.11 -4.92 -6.62
N THR A 46 -10.87 -6.20 -6.30
CA THR A 46 -11.81 -7.30 -6.62
C THR A 46 -13.14 -7.12 -5.89
N GLY A 47 -13.11 -6.65 -4.64
CA GLY A 47 -14.31 -6.36 -3.87
C GLY A 47 -15.04 -5.13 -4.43
N THR A 48 -14.32 -4.06 -4.71
CA THR A 48 -14.89 -2.84 -5.33
C THR A 48 -15.54 -3.15 -6.69
N ALA A 49 -14.94 -3.99 -7.54
CA ALA A 49 -15.53 -4.41 -8.80
C ALA A 49 -16.80 -5.25 -8.62
N SER A 50 -16.86 -6.07 -7.56
CA SER A 50 -18.06 -6.83 -7.21
C SER A 50 -19.18 -5.90 -6.74
N HIS A 51 -18.87 -4.91 -5.90
CA HIS A 51 -19.83 -3.88 -5.49
C HIS A 51 -20.33 -3.02 -6.65
N LEU A 52 -19.49 -2.74 -7.66
CA LEU A 52 -19.95 -2.09 -8.88
C LEU A 52 -20.99 -2.95 -9.62
N SER A 53 -20.74 -4.25 -9.71
CA SER A 53 -21.65 -5.21 -10.36
C SER A 53 -22.98 -5.32 -9.62
N GLU A 54 -22.94 -5.31 -8.28
CA GLU A 54 -24.12 -5.25 -7.41
C GLU A 54 -24.94 -3.98 -7.67
N GLY A 55 -24.30 -2.81 -7.66
CA GLY A 55 -24.96 -1.53 -7.93
C GLY A 55 -25.62 -1.51 -9.31
N MET A 56 -24.98 -2.09 -10.33
CA MET A 56 -25.55 -2.22 -11.67
C MET A 56 -26.78 -3.13 -11.69
N ALA A 57 -26.73 -4.27 -10.99
CA ALA A 57 -27.84 -5.22 -10.95
C ALA A 57 -29.06 -4.67 -10.20
N LEU A 58 -28.83 -3.91 -9.12
CA LEU A 58 -29.87 -3.30 -8.30
C LEU A 58 -30.31 -1.91 -8.82
N ALA A 59 -29.65 -1.40 -9.87
CA ALA A 59 -29.82 -0.04 -10.36
C ALA A 59 -29.67 1.03 -9.26
N ASP A 60 -28.75 0.82 -8.31
CA ASP A 60 -28.43 1.76 -7.23
C ASP A 60 -27.31 2.72 -7.67
N PRO A 61 -27.63 4.00 -7.99
CA PRO A 61 -26.65 4.94 -8.51
C PRO A 61 -25.57 5.30 -7.48
N MET A 62 -25.88 5.26 -6.18
CA MET A 62 -24.94 5.64 -5.13
C MET A 62 -23.87 4.56 -4.93
N VAL A 63 -24.28 3.29 -4.91
CA VAL A 63 -23.35 2.15 -4.85
C VAL A 63 -22.45 2.13 -6.08
N MET A 64 -23.04 2.30 -7.28
CA MET A 64 -22.27 2.37 -8.53
C MET A 64 -21.25 3.51 -8.50
N PHE A 65 -21.68 4.71 -8.16
CA PHE A 65 -20.83 5.89 -8.14
C PHE A 65 -19.68 5.76 -7.14
N THR A 66 -19.97 5.25 -5.93
CA THR A 66 -18.97 5.00 -4.89
C THR A 66 -17.92 4.00 -5.36
N ALA A 67 -18.34 2.88 -5.96
CA ALA A 67 -17.41 1.87 -6.48
C ALA A 67 -16.55 2.41 -7.63
N VAL A 68 -17.14 3.17 -8.56
CA VAL A 68 -16.41 3.82 -9.66
C VAL A 68 -15.37 4.80 -9.14
N ILE A 69 -15.70 5.62 -8.13
CA ILE A 69 -14.76 6.57 -7.54
C ILE A 69 -13.58 5.87 -6.87
N ILE A 70 -13.83 4.81 -6.10
CA ILE A 70 -12.75 4.04 -5.46
C ILE A 70 -11.85 3.40 -6.53
N LEU A 71 -12.45 2.76 -7.54
CA LEU A 71 -11.71 2.07 -8.59
C LEU A 71 -10.88 3.05 -9.44
N SER A 72 -11.50 4.13 -9.92
CA SER A 72 -10.82 5.15 -10.73
C SER A 72 -9.78 5.92 -9.92
N GLY A 73 -10.05 6.23 -8.64
CA GLY A 73 -9.10 6.85 -7.72
C GLY A 73 -7.87 5.98 -7.52
N PHE A 74 -8.05 4.69 -7.24
CA PHE A 74 -6.93 3.75 -7.11
C PHE A 74 -6.11 3.63 -8.40
N ILE A 75 -6.77 3.50 -9.56
CA ILE A 75 -6.08 3.46 -10.86
C ILE A 75 -5.32 4.78 -11.11
N GLY A 76 -5.93 5.92 -10.79
CA GLY A 76 -5.31 7.25 -10.93
C GLY A 76 -4.07 7.39 -10.05
N GLY A 77 -4.14 6.95 -8.78
CA GLY A 77 -3.00 6.90 -7.87
C GLY A 77 -1.87 6.01 -8.40
N ALA A 78 -2.21 4.80 -8.85
CA ALA A 78 -1.22 3.88 -9.42
C ALA A 78 -0.55 4.44 -10.68
N THR A 79 -1.34 5.11 -11.54
CA THR A 79 -0.85 5.80 -12.75
C THR A 79 0.11 6.91 -12.36
N LEU A 80 -0.24 7.73 -11.37
CA LEU A 80 0.60 8.81 -10.89
C LEU A 80 1.93 8.31 -10.33
N SER A 81 1.91 7.21 -9.56
CA SER A 81 3.12 6.56 -9.05
C SER A 81 4.03 6.11 -10.19
N GLY A 82 3.46 5.48 -11.21
CA GLY A 82 4.18 5.08 -12.43
C GLY A 82 4.81 6.25 -13.17
N LEU A 83 4.10 7.38 -13.32
CA LEU A 83 4.61 8.60 -13.95
C LEU A 83 5.73 9.26 -13.14
N MET A 84 5.61 9.27 -11.81
CA MET A 84 6.62 9.85 -10.92
C MET A 84 7.91 9.00 -10.91
N ILE A 85 7.80 7.70 -10.68
CA ILE A 85 8.96 6.84 -10.38
C ILE A 85 9.57 6.24 -11.65
N GLY A 86 8.75 5.85 -12.64
CA GLY A 86 9.20 5.11 -13.81
C GLY A 86 9.79 3.72 -13.46
N ARG A 87 10.71 3.20 -14.28
CA ARG A 87 11.36 1.88 -14.08
C ARG A 87 12.60 1.91 -13.16
N ARG A 88 12.70 2.89 -12.26
CA ARG A 88 13.92 3.07 -11.44
C ARG A 88 13.94 2.11 -10.25
N PRO A 89 15.09 1.51 -9.91
CA PRO A 89 15.20 0.65 -8.74
C PRO A 89 14.90 1.44 -7.45
N PHE A 90 14.03 0.87 -6.62
CA PHE A 90 13.80 1.32 -5.25
C PHE A 90 15.01 0.93 -4.37
N PRO A 91 15.48 1.74 -3.40
CA PRO A 91 15.01 3.06 -2.93
C PRO A 91 15.89 4.25 -3.39
N GLU A 92 16.64 4.14 -4.48
CA GLU A 92 17.77 5.05 -4.76
C GLU A 92 17.41 6.42 -5.35
N SER A 93 16.12 6.77 -5.45
CA SER A 93 15.69 8.01 -6.10
C SER A 93 14.89 8.92 -5.18
N SER A 94 15.14 10.23 -5.26
CA SER A 94 14.42 11.23 -4.45
C SER A 94 12.93 11.30 -4.78
N ARG A 95 12.50 10.60 -5.83
CA ARG A 95 11.11 10.51 -6.27
C ARG A 95 10.27 9.63 -5.35
N TYR A 96 10.88 8.68 -4.63
CA TYR A 96 10.19 7.88 -3.63
C TYR A 96 9.74 8.74 -2.44
N ALA A 97 10.62 9.58 -1.90
CA ALA A 97 10.24 10.58 -0.90
C ALA A 97 9.10 11.49 -1.36
N TRP A 98 9.14 11.97 -2.60
CA TRP A 98 8.06 12.81 -3.15
C TRP A 98 6.72 12.09 -3.23
N ALA A 99 6.73 10.83 -3.68
CA ALA A 99 5.50 10.05 -3.75
C ALA A 99 4.95 9.71 -2.35
N LEU A 100 5.80 9.41 -1.37
CA LEU A 100 5.36 9.25 0.03
C LEU A 100 4.82 10.56 0.64
N GLY A 101 5.42 11.70 0.28
CA GLY A 101 4.90 13.02 0.69
C GLY A 101 3.53 13.30 0.09
N LEU A 102 3.32 12.95 -1.19
CA LEU A 102 2.02 13.06 -1.83
C LEU A 102 0.98 12.10 -1.24
N GLU A 103 1.38 10.87 -0.92
CA GLU A 103 0.53 9.90 -0.22
C GLU A 103 0.01 10.51 1.10
N SER A 104 0.92 11.08 1.90
CA SER A 104 0.55 11.74 3.16
C SER A 104 -0.42 12.90 2.94
N LEU A 105 -0.21 13.74 1.92
CA LEU A 105 -1.12 14.84 1.60
C LEU A 105 -2.52 14.33 1.19
N LEU A 106 -2.59 13.25 0.41
CA LEU A 106 -3.85 12.63 0.02
C LEU A 106 -4.57 12.02 1.24
N LEU A 107 -3.84 11.38 2.16
CA LEU A 107 -4.42 10.88 3.40
C LEU A 107 -4.89 12.00 4.32
N ALA A 108 -4.16 13.11 4.41
CA ALA A 108 -4.61 14.31 5.12
C ALA A 108 -5.90 14.89 4.49
N THR A 109 -6.00 14.87 3.16
CA THR A 109 -7.23 15.25 2.46
C THR A 109 -8.38 14.30 2.79
N ALA A 110 -8.11 12.99 2.91
CA ALA A 110 -9.12 12.03 3.35
C ALA A 110 -9.59 12.29 4.79
N VAL A 111 -8.66 12.64 5.69
CA VAL A 111 -8.97 13.05 7.07
C VAL A 111 -9.88 14.28 7.08
N ILE A 112 -9.58 15.30 6.27
CA ILE A 112 -10.45 16.49 6.13
C ILE A 112 -11.84 16.08 5.63
N GLY A 113 -11.93 15.20 4.64
CA GLY A 113 -13.19 14.66 4.15
C GLY A 113 -14.01 13.96 5.25
N VAL A 114 -13.36 13.17 6.11
CA VAL A 114 -14.01 12.53 7.27
C VAL A 114 -14.55 13.59 8.24
N VAL A 115 -13.75 14.59 8.59
CA VAL A 115 -14.14 15.67 9.54
C VAL A 115 -15.33 16.48 9.01
N LEU A 116 -15.35 16.75 7.71
CA LEU A 116 -16.43 17.51 7.06
C LEU A 116 -17.66 16.67 6.71
N GLY A 117 -17.68 15.36 7.03
CA GLY A 117 -18.76 14.45 6.66
C GLY A 117 -18.85 14.16 5.16
N GLN A 118 -17.80 14.45 4.39
CA GLN A 118 -17.73 14.26 2.94
C GLN A 118 -17.18 12.88 2.58
N ALA A 119 -18.00 11.85 2.78
CA ALA A 119 -17.61 10.45 2.60
C ALA A 119 -16.97 10.15 1.23
N ILE A 120 -17.56 10.67 0.15
CA ILE A 120 -17.06 10.46 -1.21
C ILE A 120 -15.67 11.08 -1.41
N ALA A 121 -15.44 12.30 -0.90
CA ALA A 121 -14.14 12.94 -0.99
C ALA A 121 -13.08 12.18 -0.18
N ALA A 122 -13.45 11.69 1.00
CA ALA A 122 -12.57 10.87 1.83
C ALA A 122 -12.18 9.55 1.14
N LEU A 123 -13.16 8.84 0.58
CA LEU A 123 -12.95 7.60 -0.17
C LEU A 123 -12.09 7.81 -1.42
N ALA A 124 -12.37 8.88 -2.18
CA ALA A 124 -11.59 9.22 -3.37
C ALA A 124 -10.11 9.48 -3.02
N ALA A 125 -9.85 10.36 -2.04
CA ALA A 125 -8.51 10.73 -1.63
C ALA A 125 -7.73 9.52 -1.06
N ALA A 126 -8.37 8.70 -0.22
CA ALA A 126 -7.77 7.50 0.33
C ALA A 126 -7.51 6.43 -0.76
N ALA A 127 -8.41 6.26 -1.73
CA ALA A 127 -8.21 5.35 -2.85
C ALA A 127 -7.02 5.77 -3.74
N ILE A 128 -6.90 7.07 -4.04
CA ILE A 128 -5.74 7.60 -4.78
C ILE A 128 -4.45 7.38 -3.98
N ALA A 129 -4.45 7.65 -2.66
CA ALA A 129 -3.30 7.40 -1.80
C ALA A 129 -2.88 5.91 -1.81
N CYS A 130 -3.84 5.00 -1.61
CA CYS A 130 -3.59 3.57 -1.65
C CYS A 130 -3.11 3.11 -3.04
N GLY A 131 -3.69 3.61 -4.13
CA GLY A 131 -3.24 3.31 -5.49
C GLY A 131 -1.79 3.74 -5.72
N LEU A 132 -1.45 4.95 -5.27
CA LEU A 132 -0.09 5.49 -5.34
C LEU A 132 0.91 4.61 -4.57
N GLN A 133 0.60 4.29 -3.32
CA GLN A 133 1.42 3.46 -2.43
C GLN A 133 1.62 2.04 -2.96
N ASN A 134 0.55 1.44 -3.48
CA ASN A 134 0.59 0.04 -3.93
C ASN A 134 1.38 -0.11 -5.25
N ALA A 135 1.51 0.96 -6.02
CA ALA A 135 2.39 1.04 -7.19
C ALA A 135 3.80 1.58 -6.87
N LEU A 136 3.97 2.27 -5.73
CA LEU A 136 5.25 2.78 -5.24
C LEU A 136 6.20 1.63 -4.90
N VAL A 137 5.65 0.55 -4.34
CA VAL A 137 6.45 -0.63 -4.01
C VAL A 137 6.75 -1.38 -5.31
N ALA A 138 7.92 -1.08 -5.88
CA ALA A 138 8.43 -1.67 -7.11
C ALA A 138 9.27 -2.93 -6.82
N SER A 139 9.56 -3.67 -7.90
CA SER A 139 10.11 -5.01 -7.86
C SER A 139 11.40 -5.16 -7.03
N TYR A 140 11.41 -6.08 -6.07
CA TYR A 140 12.62 -6.47 -5.34
C TYR A 140 13.17 -7.79 -5.88
N ARG A 141 14.39 -7.79 -6.42
CA ARG A 141 15.04 -8.97 -7.02
C ARG A 141 14.15 -9.70 -8.05
N GLY A 142 13.44 -8.93 -8.87
CA GLY A 142 12.51 -9.44 -9.88
C GLY A 142 11.12 -9.83 -9.35
N LEU A 143 10.91 -9.83 -8.03
CA LEU A 143 9.60 -10.04 -7.41
C LEU A 143 8.82 -8.73 -7.40
N LEU A 144 7.70 -8.66 -8.12
CA LEU A 144 6.72 -7.60 -7.97
C LEU A 144 6.10 -7.69 -6.56
N ILE A 145 6.50 -6.80 -5.66
CA ILE A 145 5.95 -6.72 -4.30
C ILE A 145 4.79 -5.74 -4.33
N ARG A 146 3.60 -6.16 -3.88
CA ARG A 146 2.43 -5.28 -3.68
C ARG A 146 1.94 -5.44 -2.25
N THR A 147 1.69 -4.34 -1.56
CA THR A 147 1.37 -4.33 -0.12
C THR A 147 -0.06 -4.77 0.18
N THR A 148 -1.00 -4.55 -0.73
CA THR A 148 -2.43 -4.89 -0.53
C THR A 148 -2.92 -6.06 -1.37
N HIS A 149 -2.05 -6.70 -2.14
CA HIS A 149 -2.44 -7.79 -3.04
C HIS A 149 -2.53 -9.14 -2.32
N VAL A 150 -3.35 -9.19 -1.26
CA VAL A 150 -3.46 -10.34 -0.34
C VAL A 150 -3.86 -11.62 -1.07
N THR A 151 -4.77 -11.55 -2.05
CA THR A 151 -5.17 -12.72 -2.86
C THR A 151 -3.98 -13.34 -3.60
N GLY A 152 -3.11 -12.51 -4.19
CA GLY A 152 -1.90 -13.01 -4.84
C GLY A 152 -0.89 -13.54 -3.84
N ILE A 153 -0.69 -12.86 -2.70
CA ILE A 153 0.18 -13.33 -1.62
C ILE A 153 -0.27 -14.71 -1.13
N ALA A 154 -1.57 -14.91 -0.89
CA ALA A 154 -2.12 -16.19 -0.46
C ALA A 154 -1.90 -17.30 -1.49
N THR A 155 -2.13 -17.01 -2.77
CA THR A 155 -1.93 -17.97 -3.87
C THR A 155 -0.45 -18.35 -4.00
N ASP A 156 0.45 -17.37 -3.94
CA ASP A 156 1.90 -17.59 -4.02
C ASP A 156 2.43 -18.36 -2.80
N LEU A 157 1.93 -18.06 -1.60
CA LEU A 157 2.23 -18.82 -0.39
C LEU A 157 1.81 -20.29 -0.54
N GLY A 158 0.65 -20.57 -1.13
CA GLY A 158 0.23 -21.93 -1.48
C GLY A 158 1.26 -22.65 -2.36
N VAL A 159 1.80 -21.96 -3.37
CA VAL A 159 2.87 -22.50 -4.23
C VAL A 159 4.15 -22.78 -3.45
N TYR A 160 4.54 -21.90 -2.52
CA TYR A 160 5.73 -22.10 -1.67
C TYR A 160 5.55 -23.23 -0.65
N LEU A 161 4.37 -23.34 -0.04
CA LEU A 161 4.01 -24.47 0.83
C LEU A 161 4.07 -25.80 0.06
N ALA A 162 3.55 -25.84 -1.17
CA ALA A 162 3.66 -27.02 -2.02
C ALA A 162 5.12 -27.41 -2.31
N ARG A 163 6.03 -26.44 -2.50
CA ARG A 163 7.47 -26.70 -2.64
C ARG A 163 8.10 -27.20 -1.36
N LEU A 164 7.72 -26.66 -0.20
CA LEU A 164 8.18 -27.16 1.10
C LEU A 164 7.77 -28.62 1.30
N ILE A 165 6.54 -28.98 0.96
CA ILE A 165 6.05 -30.36 1.08
C ILE A 165 6.80 -31.29 0.11
N ARG A 166 6.92 -30.92 -1.18
CA ARG A 166 7.48 -31.79 -2.22
C ARG A 166 9.01 -31.87 -2.22
N ARG A 167 9.69 -30.76 -1.88
CA ARG A 167 11.15 -30.62 -2.04
C ARG A 167 11.85 -30.27 -0.73
N ARG A 168 11.12 -30.11 0.38
CA ARG A 168 11.68 -29.69 1.69
C ARG A 168 12.52 -28.42 1.62
N THR A 169 12.22 -27.56 0.65
CA THR A 169 12.91 -26.28 0.45
C THR A 169 11.95 -25.13 0.72
N TRP A 170 12.46 -24.13 1.46
CA TRP A 170 11.80 -22.86 1.67
C TRP A 170 12.72 -21.75 1.20
N SER A 171 12.20 -20.84 0.38
CA SER A 171 13.01 -19.75 -0.18
C SER A 171 12.69 -18.43 0.51
N TRP A 172 13.60 -17.47 0.39
CA TRP A 172 13.45 -16.13 0.97
C TRP A 172 12.18 -15.40 0.50
N GLN A 173 11.69 -15.67 -0.72
CA GLN A 173 10.43 -15.10 -1.21
C GLN A 173 9.23 -15.55 -0.37
N GLY A 174 9.19 -16.81 0.06
CA GLY A 174 8.15 -17.30 0.95
C GLY A 174 8.14 -16.55 2.28
N TRP A 175 9.34 -16.29 2.84
CA TRP A 175 9.47 -15.46 4.04
C TRP A 175 8.99 -14.03 3.82
N LEU A 176 9.34 -13.41 2.68
CA LEU A 176 8.90 -12.06 2.35
C LEU A 176 7.38 -11.96 2.20
N LEU A 177 6.74 -12.95 1.59
CA LEU A 177 5.28 -13.03 1.47
C LEU A 177 4.61 -13.14 2.84
N LEU A 178 5.16 -13.94 3.75
CA LEU A 178 4.70 -13.99 5.14
C LEU A 178 4.88 -12.65 5.85
N THR A 179 5.99 -11.95 5.62
CA THR A 179 6.23 -10.61 6.18
C THR A 179 5.23 -9.58 5.67
N LEU A 180 4.89 -9.60 4.38
CA LEU A 180 3.85 -8.72 3.81
C LEU A 180 2.47 -9.01 4.41
N LEU A 181 2.09 -10.29 4.45
CA LEU A 181 0.81 -10.70 5.03
C LEU A 181 0.72 -10.35 6.52
N GLY A 182 1.77 -10.66 7.28
CA GLY A 182 1.86 -10.33 8.70
C GLY A 182 1.83 -8.82 8.93
N GLY A 183 2.56 -8.03 8.13
CA GLY A 183 2.53 -6.57 8.18
C GLY A 183 1.11 -6.05 7.96
N TYR A 184 0.46 -6.47 6.87
CA TYR A 184 -0.92 -6.06 6.56
C TYR A 184 -1.91 -6.38 7.68
N VAL A 185 -1.89 -7.62 8.20
CA VAL A 185 -2.79 -8.05 9.29
C VAL A 185 -2.50 -7.31 10.59
N THR A 186 -1.23 -7.11 10.94
CA THR A 186 -0.85 -6.38 12.16
C THR A 186 -1.27 -4.92 12.09
N GLY A 187 -1.01 -4.23 10.98
CA GLY A 187 -1.47 -2.85 10.78
C GLY A 187 -2.99 -2.71 10.81
N GLY A 188 -3.72 -3.63 10.18
CA GLY A 188 -5.18 -3.65 10.26
C GLY A 188 -5.70 -3.90 11.68
N SER A 189 -5.06 -4.81 12.42
CA SER A 189 -5.40 -5.07 13.82
C SER A 189 -5.17 -3.83 14.68
N VAL A 190 -4.04 -3.13 14.49
CA VAL A 190 -3.75 -1.86 15.17
C VAL A 190 -4.83 -0.83 14.89
N ALA A 191 -5.25 -0.68 13.63
CA ALA A 191 -6.37 0.21 13.27
C ALA A 191 -7.66 -0.16 14.02
N VAL A 192 -8.03 -1.44 14.06
CA VAL A 192 -9.24 -1.91 14.75
C VAL A 192 -9.20 -1.60 16.24
N PHE A 193 -8.09 -1.92 16.93
CA PHE A 193 -7.94 -1.62 18.35
C PHE A 193 -7.89 -0.12 18.64
N ALA A 194 -7.30 0.67 17.75
CA ALA A 194 -7.24 2.12 17.86
C ALA A 194 -8.60 2.81 17.61
N GLN A 195 -9.55 2.14 16.93
CA GLN A 195 -10.83 2.73 16.54
C GLN A 195 -11.67 3.19 17.74
N GLY A 196 -11.74 2.38 18.79
CA GLY A 196 -12.49 2.70 20.01
C GLY A 196 -12.02 4.00 20.69
N PRO A 197 -10.74 4.12 21.10
CA PRO A 197 -10.25 5.30 21.80
C PRO A 197 -10.01 6.52 20.90
N LEU A 198 -9.69 6.34 19.61
CA LEU A 198 -9.28 7.46 18.74
C LEU A 198 -10.40 7.96 17.83
N GLY A 199 -11.35 7.10 17.44
CA GLY A 199 -12.29 7.38 16.36
C GLY A 199 -11.62 7.46 14.99
N THR A 200 -12.42 7.53 13.91
CA THR A 200 -11.94 7.41 12.52
C THR A 200 -10.90 8.46 12.15
N THR A 201 -11.15 9.74 12.48
CA THR A 201 -10.28 10.88 12.13
C THR A 201 -8.87 10.69 12.67
N ASN A 202 -8.74 10.48 13.98
CA ASN A 202 -7.44 10.35 14.63
C ASN A 202 -6.75 9.03 14.24
N ASN A 203 -7.53 7.98 14.00
CA ASN A 203 -7.00 6.70 13.55
C ASN A 203 -6.37 6.81 12.14
N LEU A 204 -6.96 7.60 11.24
CA LEU A 204 -6.40 7.85 9.91
C LEU A 204 -5.20 8.81 9.92
N LEU A 205 -5.04 9.63 10.97
CA LEU A 205 -3.84 10.45 11.16
C LEU A 205 -2.57 9.62 11.43
N ILE A 206 -2.70 8.41 11.98
CA ILE A 206 -1.56 7.51 12.25
C ILE A 206 -0.79 7.20 10.96
N PRO A 207 -1.40 6.61 9.91
CA PRO A 207 -0.69 6.35 8.66
C PRO A 207 -0.31 7.64 7.92
N THR A 208 -1.08 8.72 8.08
CA THR A 208 -0.76 10.04 7.51
C THR A 208 0.57 10.57 8.06
N ALA A 209 0.75 10.55 9.38
CA ALA A 209 1.96 11.02 10.04
C ALA A 209 3.15 10.07 9.80
N ALA A 210 2.91 8.76 9.77
CA ALA A 210 3.95 7.78 9.48
C ALA A 210 4.52 7.96 8.06
N THR A 211 3.66 8.10 7.04
CA THR A 211 4.09 8.33 5.65
C THR A 211 4.83 9.67 5.49
N ALA A 212 4.36 10.74 6.14
CA ALA A 212 5.08 12.01 6.19
C ALA A 212 6.49 11.85 6.80
N THR A 213 6.59 11.14 7.92
CA THR A 213 7.86 10.93 8.62
C THR A 213 8.84 10.15 7.75
N ILE A 214 8.39 9.09 7.08
CA ILE A 214 9.23 8.31 6.16
C ILE A 214 9.67 9.18 4.97
N ALA A 215 8.78 10.00 4.41
CA ALA A 215 9.10 10.91 3.30
C ALA A 215 10.18 11.94 3.69
N VAL A 216 10.07 12.55 4.87
CA VAL A 216 11.06 13.49 5.40
C VAL A 216 12.39 12.80 5.64
N PHE A 217 12.38 11.63 6.28
CA PHE A 217 13.59 10.86 6.56
C PHE A 217 14.32 10.47 5.27
N ASP A 218 13.61 9.95 4.27
CA ASP A 218 14.20 9.59 2.97
C ASP A 218 14.77 10.81 2.24
N THR A 219 14.07 11.96 2.31
CA THR A 219 14.58 13.22 1.74
C THR A 219 15.89 13.66 2.39
N LEU A 220 15.97 13.61 3.72
CA LEU A 220 17.16 14.00 4.48
C LEU A 220 18.32 13.05 4.22
N TYR A 221 18.06 11.74 4.22
CA TYR A 221 19.04 10.70 3.91
C TYR A 221 19.66 10.91 2.52
N GLN A 222 18.82 11.18 1.51
CA GLN A 222 19.30 11.41 0.16
C GLN A 222 20.08 12.73 0.02
N ARG A 223 19.70 13.78 0.75
CA ARG A 223 20.48 15.04 0.79
C ARG A 223 21.87 14.82 1.38
N GLN A 224 22.00 14.07 2.46
CA GLN A 224 23.30 13.74 3.08
C GLN A 224 24.17 12.90 2.14
N ARG A 225 23.59 11.88 1.51
CA ARG A 225 24.29 11.03 0.54
C ARG A 225 24.81 11.81 -0.67
N ARG A 226 24.04 12.78 -1.19
CA ARG A 226 24.51 13.66 -2.29
C ARG A 226 25.67 14.56 -1.86
N LYS A 227 25.63 15.11 -0.64
CA LYS A 227 26.75 15.91 -0.10
C LYS A 227 28.02 15.07 0.02
N ALA A 228 27.93 13.83 0.48
CA ALA A 228 29.06 12.93 0.64
C ALA A 228 29.70 12.45 -0.68
N ILE A 229 28.99 12.54 -1.82
CA ILE A 229 29.53 12.20 -3.16
C ILE A 229 30.21 13.42 -3.80
N ASN A 230 29.81 14.63 -3.42
CA ASN A 230 30.32 15.88 -3.96
C ASN A 230 31.53 16.44 -3.18
N HIS A 231 32.01 15.71 -2.16
CA HIS A 231 33.21 15.99 -1.37
C HIS A 231 34.17 14.81 -1.49
#